data_AF-A0A537TJ61-F1
#
_entry.id   AF-A0A537TJ61-F1
#
_cell.length_a   1.000
_cell.length_b   1.000
_cell.length_c   1.000
_cell.angle_alpha   90.00
_cell.angle_beta   90.00
_cell.angle_gamma   90.00
#
_symmetry.space_group_name_H-M   'P 1'
#
loop_
_entity.id
_entity.type
_entity.pdbx_description
1 polymer ?
#
loop_
_entity_poly.entity_id
_entity_poly.type
_entity_poly.pdbx_seq_one_letter_code
_entity_poly.pdbx_strand_id
1 'polypeptide(L)'
;MKRMLFAAAALLAALSNGANARDDRLPAEFVGDWCLAEHTADHLAFYRRGRCTNPEHVDDWLTIRPDSFDAPEMHCKLLVARANKRGDYLAKFWCDDLMQNYWFSLFSDRLYVSLTDREP
;
A
#
# COMPACT_ATOMS: atom_id res chain seq x y z
N MET A 1 -3.14 59.64 28.09
CA MET A 1 -3.25 58.33 28.77
C MET A 1 -3.12 57.21 27.74
N LYS A 2 -2.27 56.22 28.05
CA LYS A 2 -2.10 54.87 27.48
C LYS A 2 -1.83 54.69 25.97
N ARG A 3 -0.54 54.39 25.70
CA ARG A 3 0.00 53.58 24.60
C ARG A 3 -0.50 52.13 24.71
N MET A 4 -0.74 51.45 23.59
CA MET A 4 -0.45 50.02 23.30
C MET A 4 -0.50 49.86 21.76
N LEU A 5 0.64 49.92 21.04
CA LEU A 5 1.59 48.85 20.70
C LEU A 5 1.02 47.70 19.83
N PHE A 6 1.69 47.58 18.68
CA PHE A 6 1.54 46.67 17.54
C PHE A 6 1.58 45.17 17.91
N ALA A 7 0.88 44.35 17.11
CA ALA A 7 1.23 42.95 16.94
C ALA A 7 1.16 42.61 15.44
N ALA A 8 2.34 42.49 14.82
CA ALA A 8 2.52 41.98 13.47
C ALA A 8 2.42 40.44 13.52
N ALA A 9 1.44 39.87 12.83
CA ALA A 9 1.36 38.43 12.62
C ALA A 9 2.25 38.05 11.43
N ALA A 10 3.46 37.57 11.74
CA ALA A 10 4.34 36.94 10.76
C ALA A 10 3.72 35.60 10.32
N LEU A 11 3.22 35.53 9.08
CA LEU A 11 2.91 34.28 8.41
C LEU A 11 4.23 33.59 8.05
N LEU A 12 4.64 32.65 8.90
CA LEU A 12 5.73 31.72 8.62
C LEU A 12 5.35 30.83 7.44
N ALA A 13 6.17 30.89 6.40
CA ALA A 13 6.13 30.03 5.24
C ALA A 13 6.34 28.56 5.65
N ALA A 14 5.35 27.71 5.39
CA ALA A 14 5.56 26.28 5.33
C ALA A 14 6.03 25.92 3.92
N LEU A 15 7.33 26.06 3.67
CA LEU A 15 7.99 25.28 2.62
C LEU A 15 8.01 23.84 3.12
N SER A 16 6.98 23.07 2.78
CA SER A 16 7.02 21.62 2.90
C SER A 16 8.04 21.11 1.88
N ASN A 17 9.32 21.13 2.28
CA ASN A 17 10.31 20.24 1.71
C ASN A 17 9.74 18.84 1.87
N GLY A 18 9.24 18.27 0.78
CA GLY A 18 8.95 16.86 0.67
C GLY A 18 10.27 16.14 0.93
N ALA A 19 10.49 15.78 2.20
CA ALA A 19 11.41 14.72 2.52
C ALA A 19 10.95 13.55 1.66
N ASN A 20 11.81 13.08 0.75
CA ASN A 20 11.65 11.78 0.13
C ASN A 20 11.82 10.76 1.26
N ALA A 21 10.81 10.64 2.12
CA ALA A 21 10.66 9.48 2.95
C ALA A 21 10.65 8.32 1.96
N ARG A 22 11.62 7.43 2.11
CA ARG A 22 11.46 6.10 1.58
C ARG A 22 10.13 5.64 2.18
N ASP A 23 9.11 5.48 1.33
CA ASP A 23 7.82 4.99 1.79
C ASP A 23 8.05 3.51 2.13
N ASP A 24 8.59 3.29 3.32
CA ASP A 24 8.77 1.98 3.95
C ASP A 24 7.41 1.46 4.44
N ARG A 25 6.31 2.00 3.89
CA ARG A 25 4.94 1.65 4.20
C ARG A 25 4.07 1.68 2.95
N LEU A 26 3.17 0.73 2.84
CA LEU A 26 2.07 0.75 1.90
C LEU A 26 1.06 1.85 2.30
N PRO A 27 0.48 2.55 1.32
CA PRO A 27 -0.60 3.50 1.56
C PRO A 27 -1.78 2.92 2.32
N ALA A 28 -2.43 3.77 3.11
CA ALA A 28 -3.57 3.37 3.94
C ALA A 28 -4.75 2.81 3.12
N GLU A 29 -4.89 3.24 1.86
CA GLU A 29 -5.94 2.69 0.98
C GLU A 29 -5.76 1.19 0.68
N PHE A 30 -4.54 0.66 0.69
CA PHE A 30 -4.33 -0.78 0.51
C PHE A 30 -4.53 -1.58 1.79
N VAL A 31 -4.39 -0.96 2.96
CA VAL A 31 -4.45 -1.64 4.25
C VAL A 31 -5.84 -2.23 4.50
N GLY A 32 -5.86 -3.46 5.00
CA GLY A 32 -7.06 -4.19 5.39
C GLY A 32 -7.13 -5.61 4.82
N ASP A 33 -8.29 -6.22 5.03
CA ASP A 33 -8.57 -7.59 4.60
C ASP A 33 -9.25 -7.59 3.22
N TRP A 34 -8.72 -8.45 2.36
CA TRP A 34 -9.07 -8.60 0.96
C TRP A 34 -9.39 -10.06 0.67
N CYS A 35 -10.44 -10.28 -0.11
CA CYS A 35 -10.89 -11.60 -0.49
C CYS A 35 -10.75 -11.79 -1.97
N LEU A 36 -10.14 -12.90 -2.36
CA LEU A 36 -9.98 -13.23 -3.76
C LEU A 36 -11.36 -13.27 -4.42
N ALA A 37 -11.48 -12.57 -5.54
CA ALA A 37 -12.68 -12.51 -6.35
C ALA A 37 -12.50 -13.31 -7.64
N GLU A 38 -11.30 -13.23 -8.24
CA GLU A 38 -11.00 -13.86 -9.53
C GLU A 38 -9.48 -14.00 -9.71
N HIS A 39 -9.06 -15.07 -10.41
CA HIS A 39 -7.77 -15.14 -11.07
C HIS A 39 -8.02 -14.98 -12.58
N THR A 40 -7.48 -13.93 -13.21
CA THR A 40 -7.71 -13.75 -14.67
C THR A 40 -6.54 -14.19 -15.53
N ALA A 41 -5.32 -14.25 -14.99
CA ALA A 41 -4.10 -14.59 -15.73
C ALA A 41 -2.99 -15.04 -14.78
N ASP A 42 -1.97 -15.73 -15.31
CA ASP A 42 -0.78 -16.09 -14.57
C ASP A 42 -0.21 -14.83 -13.90
N HIS A 43 -0.17 -14.85 -12.56
CA HIS A 43 0.35 -13.79 -11.71
C HIS A 43 -0.46 -12.49 -11.60
N LEU A 44 -1.74 -12.47 -11.94
CA LEU A 44 -2.66 -11.36 -11.62
C LEU A 44 -3.88 -11.86 -10.86
N ALA A 45 -4.09 -11.29 -9.68
CA ALA A 45 -5.23 -11.59 -8.81
C ALA A 45 -6.05 -10.34 -8.51
N PHE A 46 -7.37 -10.52 -8.43
CA PHE A 46 -8.31 -9.46 -8.04
C PHE A 46 -8.89 -9.80 -6.69
N TYR A 47 -8.91 -8.80 -5.83
CA TYR A 47 -9.50 -8.91 -4.53
C TYR A 47 -10.56 -7.84 -4.33
N ARG A 48 -11.60 -8.21 -3.59
CA ARG A 48 -12.62 -7.30 -3.07
C ARG A 48 -12.39 -7.09 -1.58
N ARG A 49 -12.64 -5.87 -1.12
CA ARG A 49 -12.59 -5.58 0.32
C ARG A 49 -13.72 -6.30 1.06
N GLY A 50 -13.44 -6.83 2.25
CA GLY A 50 -14.47 -7.32 3.17
C GLY A 50 -14.25 -8.75 3.67
N ARG A 51 -15.34 -9.45 3.98
CA ARG A 51 -15.32 -10.82 4.52
C ARG A 51 -15.42 -11.86 3.43
N CYS A 52 -14.55 -12.86 3.48
CA CYS A 52 -14.47 -13.88 2.44
C CYS A 52 -15.64 -14.84 2.60
N THR A 53 -16.29 -15.17 1.48
CA THR A 53 -17.54 -15.93 1.51
C THR A 53 -17.31 -17.39 1.88
N ASN A 54 -16.09 -17.88 1.75
CA ASN A 54 -15.76 -19.27 2.00
C ASN A 54 -14.60 -19.41 2.99
N PRO A 55 -14.86 -19.54 4.29
CA PRO A 55 -13.81 -19.69 5.30
C PRO A 55 -13.08 -21.03 5.23
N GLU A 56 -13.60 -22.02 4.49
CA GLU A 56 -12.95 -23.33 4.31
C GLU A 56 -11.98 -23.36 3.12
N HIS A 57 -12.06 -22.37 2.21
CA HIS A 57 -11.05 -22.17 1.17
C HIS A 57 -9.99 -21.23 1.74
N VAL A 58 -9.05 -21.87 2.43
CA VAL A 58 -7.92 -21.21 3.10
C VAL A 58 -7.00 -20.44 2.14
N ASP A 59 -7.22 -20.57 0.82
CA ASP A 59 -6.36 -20.06 -0.25
C ASP A 59 -6.79 -18.69 -0.84
N ASP A 60 -7.92 -18.12 -0.38
CA ASP A 60 -8.60 -17.03 -1.09
C ASP A 60 -8.62 -15.69 -0.34
N TRP A 61 -7.58 -15.38 0.43
CA TRP A 61 -7.50 -14.14 1.22
C TRP A 61 -6.14 -13.45 1.13
N LEU A 62 -6.13 -12.16 1.42
CA LEU A 62 -4.93 -11.33 1.52
C LEU A 62 -5.18 -10.28 2.62
N THR A 63 -4.30 -10.23 3.62
CA THR A 63 -4.34 -9.17 4.64
C THR A 63 -3.15 -8.25 4.41
N ILE A 64 -3.42 -6.98 4.10
CA ILE A 64 -2.38 -5.97 3.92
C ILE A 64 -2.28 -5.14 5.19
N ARG A 65 -1.07 -5.05 5.72
CA ARG A 65 -0.67 -4.12 6.79
C ARG A 65 0.22 -3.02 6.20
N PRO A 66 0.49 -1.93 6.95
CA PRO A 66 1.37 -0.89 6.45
C PRO A 66 2.74 -1.38 6.03
N ASP A 67 3.30 -2.40 6.67
CA ASP A 67 4.68 -2.87 6.48
C ASP A 67 4.78 -4.32 5.97
N SER A 68 3.66 -4.95 5.64
CA SER A 68 3.61 -6.37 5.29
C SER A 68 2.32 -6.75 4.58
N PHE A 69 2.32 -7.90 3.94
CA PHE A 69 1.08 -8.60 3.63
C PHE A 69 1.18 -10.07 4.05
N ASP A 70 0.02 -10.64 4.35
CA ASP A 70 -0.16 -12.07 4.59
C ASP A 70 -1.08 -12.63 3.51
N ALA A 71 -0.74 -13.78 3.00
CA ALA A 71 -1.55 -14.60 2.12
C ALA A 71 -1.47 -16.06 2.59
N PRO A 72 -2.27 -16.99 2.04
CA PRO A 72 -2.18 -18.40 2.37
C PRO A 72 -0.75 -18.92 2.19
N GLU A 73 -0.24 -19.55 3.24
CA GLU A 73 1.13 -20.11 3.28
C GLU A 73 2.26 -19.10 3.00
N MET A 74 1.98 -17.78 3.07
CA MET A 74 2.94 -16.75 2.69
C MET A 74 2.90 -15.53 3.60
N HIS A 75 4.02 -15.19 4.22
CA HIS A 75 4.20 -13.94 4.99
C HIS A 75 5.28 -13.06 4.36
N CYS A 76 4.90 -11.84 3.98
CA CYS A 76 5.74 -10.93 3.21
C CYS A 76 5.97 -9.61 3.94
N LYS A 77 7.24 -9.29 4.25
CA LYS A 77 7.63 -8.00 4.82
C LYS A 77 8.02 -7.01 3.75
N LEU A 78 7.46 -5.81 3.82
CA LEU A 78 7.77 -4.73 2.89
C LEU A 78 9.20 -4.24 3.10
N LEU A 79 9.93 -4.08 2.00
CA LEU A 79 11.26 -3.48 1.97
C LEU A 79 11.27 -2.09 1.34
N VAL A 80 10.41 -1.86 0.35
CA VAL A 80 10.24 -0.56 -0.31
C VAL A 80 8.92 -0.56 -1.07
N ALA A 81 8.21 0.56 -1.05
CA ALA A 81 7.06 0.83 -1.91
C ALA A 81 7.26 2.15 -2.67
N ARG A 82 6.89 2.18 -3.95
CA ARG A 82 7.02 3.36 -4.82
C ARG A 82 5.77 3.53 -5.68
N ALA A 83 5.16 4.70 -5.61
CA ALA A 83 4.09 5.07 -6.52
C ALA A 83 4.64 5.36 -7.93
N ASN A 84 3.94 4.90 -8.96
CA ASN A 84 4.13 5.37 -10.32
C ASN A 84 3.25 6.59 -10.62
N LYS A 85 3.36 7.17 -11.82
CA LYS A 85 2.60 8.38 -12.22
C LYS A 85 1.07 8.20 -12.24
N ARG A 86 0.57 6.96 -12.25
CA ARG A 86 -0.86 6.62 -12.22
C ARG A 86 -1.38 6.36 -10.80
N GLY A 87 -0.50 6.33 -9.80
CA GLY A 87 -0.85 5.97 -8.43
C GLY A 87 -0.82 4.46 -8.15
N ASP A 88 -0.33 3.63 -9.09
CA ASP A 88 -0.07 2.22 -8.79
C ASP A 88 1.24 2.11 -7.99
N TYR A 89 1.32 1.17 -7.07
CA TYR A 89 2.50 0.98 -6.22
C TYR A 89 3.29 -0.25 -6.64
N LEU A 90 4.57 -0.04 -7.00
CA LEU A 90 5.54 -1.11 -7.12
C LEU A 90 6.20 -1.31 -5.76
N ALA A 91 6.02 -2.48 -5.18
CA ALA A 91 6.50 -2.79 -3.85
C ALA A 91 7.32 -4.08 -3.85
N LYS A 92 8.43 -4.07 -3.11
CA LYS A 92 9.33 -5.21 -2.94
C LYS A 92 9.19 -5.79 -1.54
N PHE A 93 9.08 -7.10 -1.46
CA PHE A 93 8.83 -7.84 -0.23
C PHE A 93 9.80 -8.99 -0.04
N TRP A 94 10.17 -9.22 1.23
CA TRP A 94 10.79 -10.45 1.69
C TRP A 94 9.71 -11.44 2.14
N CYS A 95 9.51 -12.51 1.37
CA CYS A 95 8.47 -13.51 1.54
C CYS A 95 9.10 -14.88 1.77
N ASP A 96 9.05 -15.41 2.99
CA ASP A 96 9.51 -16.77 3.34
C ASP A 96 10.80 -17.24 2.61
N ASP A 97 11.82 -16.38 2.65
CA ASP A 97 13.16 -16.55 2.04
C ASP A 97 13.32 -16.19 0.55
N LEU A 98 12.30 -15.63 -0.08
CA LEU A 98 12.34 -15.13 -1.46
C LEU A 98 12.06 -13.63 -1.54
N MET A 99 12.80 -12.95 -2.42
CA MET A 99 12.49 -11.56 -2.81
C MET A 99 11.46 -11.55 -3.93
N GLN A 100 10.35 -10.85 -3.72
CA GLN A 100 9.30 -10.70 -4.71
C GLN A 100 8.89 -9.25 -4.87
N ASN A 101 8.63 -8.85 -6.12
CA ASN A 101 8.15 -7.52 -6.45
C ASN A 101 6.72 -7.64 -6.96
N TYR A 102 5.87 -6.71 -6.52
CA TYR A 102 4.46 -6.71 -6.81
C TYR A 102 3.98 -5.32 -7.21
N TRP A 103 3.08 -5.28 -8.19
CA TRP A 103 2.22 -4.12 -8.43
C TRP A 103 0.96 -4.23 -7.58
N PHE A 104 0.65 -3.16 -6.86
CA PHE A 104 -0.61 -2.92 -6.17
C PHE A 104 -1.34 -1.76 -6.83
N SER A 105 -2.56 -2.01 -7.31
CA SER A 105 -3.43 -0.99 -7.88
C SER A 105 -4.81 -1.07 -7.25
N LEU A 106 -5.45 0.09 -7.06
CA LEU A 106 -6.83 0.18 -6.61
C LEU A 106 -7.69 0.81 -7.69
N PHE A 107 -8.80 0.14 -8.02
CA PHE A 107 -9.80 0.67 -8.93
C PHE A 107 -11.20 0.25 -8.49
N SER A 108 -12.08 1.22 -8.20
CA SER A 108 -13.47 0.97 -7.78
C SER A 108 -13.58 -0.04 -6.62
N ASP A 109 -12.82 0.17 -5.54
CA ASP A 109 -12.72 -0.71 -4.35
C ASP A 109 -12.25 -2.15 -4.62
N ARG A 110 -11.69 -2.39 -5.80
CA ARG A 110 -11.00 -3.65 -6.13
C ARG A 110 -9.50 -3.44 -6.05
N LEU A 111 -8.85 -4.36 -5.36
CA LEU A 111 -7.41 -4.45 -5.31
C LEU A 111 -6.93 -5.39 -6.41
N TYR A 112 -5.93 -4.93 -7.15
CA TYR A 112 -5.24 -5.67 -8.18
C TYR A 112 -3.82 -5.92 -7.68
N VAL A 113 -3.44 -7.19 -7.57
CA VAL A 113 -2.08 -7.57 -7.16
C VAL A 113 -1.46 -8.39 -8.26
N SER A 114 -0.28 -7.98 -8.72
CA SER A 114 0.43 -8.69 -9.78
C SER A 114 1.91 -8.85 -9.48
N LEU A 115 2.43 -10.08 -9.56
CA LEU A 115 3.87 -10.36 -9.45
C LEU A 115 4.58 -9.77 -10.68
N THR A 116 5.78 -9.24 -10.48
CA THR A 116 6.57 -8.66 -11.55
C THR A 116 8.07 -8.83 -11.31
N ASP A 117 8.86 -8.88 -12.37
CA ASP A 117 10.34 -8.87 -12.28
C ASP A 117 10.91 -7.44 -12.18
N ARG A 118 10.05 -6.41 -12.20
CA ARG A 118 10.48 -5.00 -12.13
C ARG A 118 10.89 -4.62 -10.72
N GLU A 119 12.01 -3.92 -10.59
CA GLU A 119 12.48 -3.35 -9.32
C GLU A 119 11.83 -1.97 -9.05
N PRO A 120 11.47 -1.66 -7.79
CA PRO A 120 10.96 -0.35 -7.35
C PRO A 120 11.92 0.83 -7.48
#